data_AF-A0A2D9ZYX8-F1
#
_entry.id   AF-A0A2D9ZYX8-F1
#
_cell.length_a   1.000
_cell.length_b   1.000
_cell.length_c   1.000
_cell.angle_alpha   90.00
_cell.angle_beta   90.00
_cell.angle_gamma   90.00
#
_symmetry.space_group_name_H-M   'P 1'
#
loop_
_entity.id
_entity.type
_entity.pdbx_description
1 polymer ?
#
loop_
_entity_poly.entity_id
_entity_poly.type
_entity_poly.pdbx_seq_one_letter_code
_entity_poly.pdbx_strand_id
1 'polypeptide(L)' 'MAKYMTQSMSSGILTKITYYRKQSGSHPSHAESGRFTQDAIDDYAQTNGIDESEVDEGTYRSNQGVPGGMNTKEI' A
#
# COMPACT_ATOMS: atom_id res chain seq x y z
N MET A 1 -9.00 13.58 -13.08
CA MET A 1 -9.13 12.27 -12.40
C MET A 1 -8.45 12.35 -11.05
N ALA A 2 -9.01 11.71 -10.02
CA ALA A 2 -8.33 11.56 -8.74
C ALA A 2 -7.08 10.70 -8.92
N LYS A 3 -6.05 11.02 -8.16
CA LYS A 3 -4.77 10.32 -8.20
C LYS A 3 -4.55 9.59 -6.88
N TYR A 4 -3.81 8.51 -6.94
CA TYR A 4 -3.62 7.59 -5.83
C TYR A 4 -2.15 7.25 -5.65
N MET A 5 -1.79 7.03 -4.38
CA MET A 5 -0.61 6.29 -3.99
C MET A 5 -0.95 4.82 -4.02
N THR A 6 -0.03 3.99 -4.48
CA THR A 6 -0.18 2.54 -4.53
C THR A 6 1.11 1.86 -4.11
N GLN A 7 1.01 0.80 -3.32
CA GLN A 7 2.13 -0.05 -2.98
C GLN A 7 1.60 -1.45 -2.68
N SER A 8 2.36 -2.48 -3.03
CA SER A 8 1.95 -3.86 -2.77
C SER A 8 2.70 -4.45 -1.61
N MET A 9 2.02 -5.20 -0.75
CA MET A 9 2.62 -5.95 0.35
C MET A 9 2.49 -7.46 0.09
N SER A 10 3.51 -8.21 0.48
CA SER A 10 3.57 -9.67 0.39
C SER A 10 4.38 -10.25 1.55
N SER A 11 4.24 -11.54 1.83
CA SER A 11 5.13 -12.24 2.75
C SER A 11 5.13 -13.74 2.45
N GLY A 12 6.28 -14.28 2.04
CA GLY A 12 6.44 -15.72 1.76
C GLY A 12 5.37 -16.29 0.81
N ILE A 13 4.53 -17.19 1.34
CA ILE A 13 3.44 -17.86 0.60
C ILE A 13 2.10 -17.12 0.65
N LEU A 14 2.02 -16.02 1.42
CA LEU A 14 0.78 -15.28 1.63
C LEU A 14 0.39 -14.49 0.37
N THR A 15 -0.91 -14.29 0.23
CA THR A 15 -1.46 -13.56 -0.91
C THR A 15 -0.94 -12.13 -0.93
N LYS A 16 -0.39 -11.72 -2.07
CA LYS A 16 0.03 -10.34 -2.31
C LYS A 16 -1.20 -9.42 -2.39
N ILE A 17 -1.19 -8.32 -1.63
CA ILE A 17 -2.24 -7.29 -1.63
C ILE A 17 -1.66 -5.98 -2.17
N THR A 18 -2.38 -5.32 -3.07
CA THR A 18 -2.03 -3.98 -3.55
C THR A 18 -2.86 -2.93 -2.82
N TYR A 19 -2.20 -2.19 -1.96
CA TYR A 19 -2.80 -1.09 -1.21
C TYR A 19 -2.84 0.17 -2.07
N TYR A 20 -3.89 0.96 -1.88
CA TYR A 20 -4.00 2.27 -2.48
C TYR A 20 -4.68 3.27 -1.56
N ARG A 21 -4.27 4.54 -1.67
CA ARG A 21 -4.85 5.67 -0.93
C ARG A 21 -4.89 6.89 -1.81
N LYS A 22 -5.98 7.66 -1.75
CA LYS A 22 -6.09 8.92 -2.50
C LYS A 22 -4.99 9.88 -2.06
N GLN A 23 -4.23 10.42 -3.00
CA GLN A 23 -3.16 11.36 -2.67
C GLN A 23 -3.74 12.76 -2.42
N SER A 24 -3.16 13.48 -1.46
CA SER A 24 -3.64 14.79 -1.03
C SER A 24 -3.37 15.90 -2.07
N GLY A 25 -2.32 15.77 -2.88
CA GLY A 25 -1.88 16.79 -3.84
C GLY A 25 -1.32 16.21 -5.14
N SER A 26 -0.70 17.05 -5.98
CA SER A 26 -0.02 16.60 -7.21
C SER A 26 1.22 15.74 -6.90
N HIS A 27 1.88 16.04 -5.79
CA HIS A 27 3.00 15.28 -5.27
C HIS A 27 2.79 15.08 -3.76
N PRO A 28 2.57 13.85 -3.27
CA PRO A 28 2.44 13.61 -1.85
C PRO A 28 3.75 13.96 -1.14
N SER A 29 3.65 14.47 0.09
CA SER A 29 4.84 14.74 0.90
C SER A 29 5.51 13.44 1.33
N HIS A 30 6.80 13.50 1.67
CA HIS A 30 7.50 12.34 2.24
C HIS A 30 6.82 11.79 3.51
N ALA A 31 6.23 12.67 4.32
CA ALA A 31 5.49 12.28 5.51
C ALA A 31 4.19 11.52 5.15
N GLU A 32 3.50 11.96 4.10
CA GLU A 32 2.29 11.29 3.60
C GLU A 32 2.62 9.93 2.98
N SER A 33 3.66 9.86 2.14
CA SER A 33 4.08 8.59 1.55
C SER A 33 4.57 7.60 2.60
N GLY A 34 5.33 8.07 3.60
CA GLY A 34 5.80 7.22 4.70
C GLY A 34 4.65 6.67 5.55
N ARG A 35 3.65 7.51 5.87
CA ARG A 35 2.43 7.07 6.57
C ARG A 35 1.64 6.06 5.76
N PHE A 36 1.50 6.29 4.45
CA PHE A 36 0.82 5.35 3.58
C PHE A 36 1.50 3.98 3.57
N THR A 37 2.83 3.94 3.49
CA THR A 37 3.60 2.70 3.54
C THR A 37 3.42 2.00 4.89
N GLN A 38 3.55 2.72 6.01
CA GLN A 38 3.35 2.13 7.34
C GLN A 38 1.93 1.57 7.51
N ASP A 39 0.89 2.34 7.16
CA ASP A 39 -0.49 1.89 7.29
C ASP A 39 -0.77 0.63 6.43
N ALA A 40 -0.11 0.51 5.27
CA ALA A 40 -0.22 -0.69 4.43
C ALA A 40 0.52 -1.90 5.02
N ILE A 41 1.65 -1.69 5.70
CA ILE A 41 2.37 -2.74 6.44
C ILE A 41 1.52 -3.21 7.62
N ASP A 42 1.04 -2.29 8.45
CA ASP A 42 0.23 -2.58 9.64
C ASP A 42 -1.02 -3.38 9.27
N ASP A 43 -1.73 -2.94 8.23
CA ASP A 43 -2.93 -3.63 7.77
C ASP A 43 -2.62 -5.03 7.20
N TYR A 44 -1.53 -5.17 6.44
CA TYR A 44 -1.13 -6.48 5.90
C TYR A 44 -0.73 -7.45 7.00
N ALA A 45 0.07 -6.98 7.96
CA ALA A 45 0.50 -7.73 9.14
C ALA A 45 -0.71 -8.17 9.97
N GLN A 46 -1.62 -7.25 10.27
CA GLN A 46 -2.85 -7.55 11.01
C GLN A 46 -3.77 -8.53 10.26
N THR A 47 -3.93 -8.35 8.94
CA THR A 47 -4.80 -9.20 8.12
C THR A 47 -4.29 -10.64 8.04
N ASN A 48 -2.96 -10.83 8.03
CA ASN A 48 -2.35 -12.15 7.90
C ASN A 48 -1.86 -12.73 9.23
N GLY A 49 -1.93 -11.98 10.34
CA GLY A 49 -1.47 -12.41 11.66
C GLY A 49 0.04 -12.65 11.74
N ILE A 50 0.82 -11.84 11.01
CA ILE A 50 2.30 -11.90 10.97
C ILE A 50 2.90 -10.64 11.61
N ASP A 51 4.20 -10.66 11.87
CA ASP A 51 4.92 -9.47 12.34
C ASP A 51 5.11 -8.47 11.19
N GLU A 52 5.13 -7.16 11.49
CA GLU A 52 5.39 -6.11 10.50
C GLU A 52 6.75 -6.29 9.81
N SER A 53 7.73 -6.83 10.52
CA SER A 53 9.07 -7.13 9.97
C SER A 53 9.09 -8.30 8.98
N GLU A 54 8.02 -9.09 8.91
CA GLU A 54 7.84 -10.18 7.93
C GLU A 54 7.17 -9.69 6.64
N VAL A 55 6.77 -8.41 6.57
CA VAL A 55 6.12 -7.83 5.40
C VAL A 55 7.16 -7.33 4.40
N ASP A 56 7.12 -7.90 3.19
CA ASP A 56 7.92 -7.45 2.06
C ASP A 56 7.21 -6.30 1.33
N GLU A 57 7.83 -5.12 1.39
CA GLU A 57 7.40 -3.94 0.66
C GLU A 57 7.70 -4.03 -0.84
N GLY A 58 6.65 -3.91 -1.65
CA GLY A 58 6.77 -3.72 -3.09
C GLY A 58 7.05 -2.27 -3.49
N THR A 59 7.05 -2.02 -4.80
CA THR A 59 7.31 -0.68 -5.34
C THR A 59 6.19 0.30 -5.00
N TYR A 60 6.55 1.36 -4.27
CA TYR A 60 5.70 2.53 -4.10
C TYR A 60 5.57 3.31 -5.43
N ARG A 61 4.35 3.73 -5.76
CA ARG A 61 4.05 4.61 -6.89
C ARG A 61 3.03 5.67 -6.46
N SER A 62 3.26 6.91 -6.87
CA SER A 62 2.29 8.01 -6.74
C SER A 62 1.71 8.38 -8.10
N ASN A 63 0.70 9.25 -8.12
CA ASN A 63 0.02 9.69 -9.33
C ASN A 63 -0.66 8.57 -10.15
N GLN A 64 -1.04 7.46 -9.50
CA GLN A 64 -1.68 6.34 -10.16
C GLN A 64 -3.21 6.50 -10.22
N GLY A 65 -3.87 5.73 -11.09
CA GLY A 65 -5.30 5.47 -10.98
C GLY A 65 -5.61 4.43 -9.90
N VAL A 66 -6.89 4.14 -9.67
CA VAL A 66 -7.28 3.00 -8.82
C VAL A 66 -6.76 1.71 -9.45
N PRO A 67 -6.03 0.86 -8.71
CA PRO A 67 -5.51 -0.40 -9.25
C PRO A 67 -6.66 -1.37 -9.59
N GLY A 68 -6.57 -2.05 -10.73
CA GLY A 68 -7.62 -2.96 -11.25
C GLY A 68 -7.39 -4.44 -10.97
N GLY A 69 -6.66 -4.80 -9.90
CA GLY A 69 -6.31 -6.18 -9.57
C GLY A 69 -7.34 -6.87 -8.67
N MET A 70 -7.29 -8.21 -8.59
CA MET A 70 -8.18 -9.00 -7.71
C MET A 70 -7.94 -8.76 -6.22
N ASN A 71 -6.70 -8.51 -5.81
CA ASN A 71 -6.31 -8.32 -4.41
C ASN A 71 -5.86 -6.88 -4.19
N THR A 72 -6.81 -5.95 -4.27
CA THR A 72 -6.57 -4.52 -4.00
C THR A 72 -7.35 -4.08 -2.77
N LYS A 73 -6.74 -3.22 -1.95
CA LYS A 73 -7.38 -2.69 -0.74
C LYS A 73 -7.15 -1.18 -0.62
N GLU A 74 -8.22 -0.44 -0.34
CA GLU A 74 -8.14 0.98 -0.02
C GLU A 74 -7.84 1.16 1.46
N ILE A 75 -6.93 2.09 1.79
CA ILE A 75 -6.56 2.46 3.16
C ILE A 75 -6.48 3.97 3.32
#